data_AF-A0A9D3WML4-F1
#
_entry.id   AF-A0A9D3WML4-F1
#
_cell.length_a   1.000
_cell.length_b   1.000
_cell.length_c   1.000
_cell.angle_alpha   90.00
_cell.angle_beta   90.00
_cell.angle_gamma   90.00
#
_symmetry.space_group_name_H-M   'P 1'
#
loop_
_entity.id
_entity.type
_entity.pdbx_description
1 polymer ?
#
loop_
_entity_poly.entity_id
_entity_poly.type
_entity_poly.pdbx_seq_one_letter_code
_entity_poly.pdbx_strand_id
1 'polypeptide(L)'
;MMNLSAVIAYGCRHCTPPIKQLLNYTTFLHLHHHHHHHHHHHHLHLHLQGRPLSFNSLNFPNLNLLLTGNCLFFRMQRFWIGNGINKNKQMVEHLQRYGVISSMKVAEVMETIDRALFVPDGTSAYVDSPMAIGYNATISAPHMHATCLQLLEQSLQPGMHALDVGSGTGYLTACFAIMVGPQGRAVGVEHIPELVASSIKNIEKSAAAPLLKEGSLSVHAGDGRQGWPECAPYDAIHVGAAAPEIPQALLDQLKPGGRMVIPVGNMFQDLKVVDKNMDGSISIRSETSVRYVPLTSRDAQLRGY
;
A
#
# COMPACT_ATOMS: atom_id res chain seq x y z
N MET A 1 -8.02 27.98 34.61
CA MET A 1 -6.75 28.47 34.05
C MET A 1 -6.31 27.49 32.98
N MET A 2 -5.89 28.00 31.83
CA MET A 2 -5.78 27.30 30.54
C MET A 2 -4.82 26.10 30.56
N ASN A 3 -5.27 25.01 29.95
CA ASN A 3 -4.52 23.78 29.70
C ASN A 3 -3.74 23.97 28.38
N LEU A 4 -2.41 24.02 28.43
CA LEU A 4 -1.59 24.09 27.22
C LEU A 4 -1.47 22.70 26.59
N SER A 5 -2.21 22.49 25.50
CA SER A 5 -1.98 21.37 24.58
C SER A 5 -0.59 21.49 23.97
N ALA A 6 0.30 20.54 24.29
CA ALA A 6 1.62 20.46 23.69
C ALA A 6 1.49 19.99 22.23
N VAL A 7 1.51 20.96 21.30
CA VAL A 7 1.71 20.69 19.88
C VAL A 7 3.17 20.32 19.68
N ILE A 8 3.44 19.04 19.42
CA ILE A 8 4.79 18.53 19.12
C ILE A 8 5.12 18.92 17.67
N ALA A 9 6.00 19.91 17.50
CA ALA A 9 6.57 20.29 16.21
C ALA A 9 7.67 19.29 15.81
N TYR A 10 7.60 18.74 14.60
CA TYR A 10 8.64 17.90 14.02
C TYR A 10 9.57 18.74 13.14
N GLY A 11 10.86 18.77 13.49
CA GLY A 11 11.92 19.30 12.63
C GLY A 11 12.39 18.24 11.64
N CYS A 12 12.07 18.40 10.36
CA CYS A 12 12.59 17.57 9.28
C CYS A 12 13.98 18.11 8.89
N ARG A 13 15.07 17.39 9.19
CA ARG A 13 16.37 17.65 8.55
C ARG A 13 16.46 16.75 7.33
N HIS A 14 16.29 17.33 6.15
CA HIS A 14 16.63 16.65 4.89
C HIS A 14 18.15 16.47 4.80
N CYS A 15 18.60 15.22 4.82
CA CYS A 15 19.89 14.85 4.25
C CYS A 15 19.70 14.68 2.74
N THR A 16 20.30 15.58 1.96
CA THR A 16 20.44 15.43 0.52
C THR A 16 21.33 14.22 0.20
N PRO A 17 21.03 13.43 -0.85
CA PRO A 17 21.92 12.35 -1.28
C PRO A 17 23.21 12.92 -1.92
N PRO A 18 24.36 12.23 -1.79
CA PRO A 18 25.63 12.73 -2.31
C PRO A 18 25.68 12.67 -3.85
N ILE A 19 26.02 13.80 -4.47
CA ILE A 19 26.33 13.94 -5.89
C ILE A 19 27.66 13.23 -6.17
N LYS A 20 27.61 12.03 -6.75
CA LYS A 20 28.75 11.43 -7.49
C LYS A 20 28.25 10.54 -8.63
N GLN A 21 28.10 11.12 -9.82
CA GLN A 21 28.59 10.59 -11.11
C GLN A 21 28.11 11.50 -12.24
N LEU A 22 28.82 12.62 -12.40
CA LEU A 22 28.90 13.33 -13.67
C LEU A 22 30.39 13.39 -13.96
N LEU A 23 30.84 12.61 -14.94
CA LEU A 23 32.03 12.80 -15.78
C LEU A 23 32.30 11.47 -16.48
N ASN A 24 31.87 11.39 -17.74
CA ASN A 24 32.68 10.93 -18.87
C ASN A 24 31.74 10.80 -20.07
N TYR A 25 31.92 11.66 -21.07
CA TYR A 25 31.85 11.38 -22.50
C TYR A 25 31.74 12.72 -23.24
N THR A 26 32.90 13.29 -23.56
CA THR A 26 33.02 14.23 -24.69
C THR A 26 34.32 13.95 -25.39
N THR A 27 34.21 13.54 -26.66
CA THR A 27 35.03 13.83 -27.86
C THR A 27 34.89 12.65 -28.84
N PHE A 28 34.78 12.78 -30.17
CA PHE A 28 35.05 13.87 -31.11
C PHE A 28 34.24 13.65 -32.42
N LEU A 29 34.09 14.73 -33.21
CA LEU A 29 33.37 14.94 -34.48
C LEU A 29 33.72 14.03 -35.69
N HIS A 30 32.77 13.82 -36.63
CA HIS A 30 32.73 14.35 -38.03
C HIS A 30 31.59 13.68 -38.86
N LEU A 31 30.58 14.42 -39.38
CA LEU A 31 30.45 15.04 -40.73
C LEU A 31 30.29 14.06 -41.92
N HIS A 32 29.09 13.95 -42.52
CA HIS A 32 28.83 14.23 -43.96
C HIS A 32 27.37 13.98 -44.45
N HIS A 33 26.86 14.99 -45.18
CA HIS A 33 26.01 15.02 -46.40
C HIS A 33 24.75 14.16 -46.64
N HIS A 34 23.63 14.88 -46.77
CA HIS A 34 22.74 15.08 -47.95
C HIS A 34 22.47 13.95 -49.01
N HIS A 35 21.16 13.87 -49.31
CA HIS A 35 20.47 13.74 -50.62
C HIS A 35 19.82 12.41 -51.07
N HIS A 36 18.50 12.56 -51.31
CA HIS A 36 17.70 12.17 -52.50
C HIS A 36 17.09 10.75 -52.70
N HIS A 37 15.74 10.77 -52.71
CA HIS A 37 14.80 10.35 -53.77
C HIS A 37 14.52 8.88 -54.15
N HIS A 38 13.19 8.68 -54.35
CA HIS A 38 12.47 7.93 -55.40
C HIS A 38 11.98 6.48 -55.16
N HIS A 39 10.64 6.38 -55.10
CA HIS A 39 9.70 5.48 -55.78
C HIS A 39 10.21 4.16 -56.42
N HIS A 40 9.50 3.04 -56.21
CA HIS A 40 8.49 2.52 -57.16
C HIS A 40 7.82 1.19 -56.74
N HIS A 41 6.58 1.08 -57.23
CA HIS A 41 5.61 -0.01 -57.34
C HIS A 41 6.09 -1.47 -57.44
N HIS A 42 5.22 -2.38 -56.97
CA HIS A 42 4.89 -3.62 -57.70
C HIS A 42 3.39 -3.95 -57.67
N HIS A 43 2.86 -4.16 -58.87
CA HIS A 43 1.55 -4.70 -59.23
C HIS A 43 1.49 -6.22 -59.01
N LEU A 44 0.31 -6.77 -58.72
CA LEU A 44 -0.18 -8.00 -59.38
C LEU A 44 -1.71 -8.13 -59.26
N HIS A 45 -2.31 -8.39 -60.42
CA HIS A 45 -3.74 -8.50 -60.72
C HIS A 45 -4.09 -9.98 -60.81
N LEU A 46 -5.28 -10.40 -60.37
CA LEU A 46 -5.99 -11.54 -60.97
C LEU A 46 -7.49 -11.45 -60.66
N HIS A 47 -8.27 -11.63 -61.71
CA HIS A 47 -9.69 -11.33 -61.85
C HIS A 47 -10.34 -12.61 -62.40
N LEU A 48 -11.44 -13.09 -61.83
CA LEU A 48 -12.41 -13.98 -62.51
C LEU A 48 -13.81 -13.75 -61.91
N GLN A 49 -14.82 -13.73 -62.79
CA GLN A 49 -16.18 -13.22 -62.59
C GLN A 49 -17.26 -14.32 -62.50
N GLY A 50 -18.35 -14.00 -61.77
CA GLY A 50 -19.76 -14.36 -62.06
C GLY A 50 -20.30 -15.66 -61.43
N ARG A 51 -21.57 -15.82 -61.02
CA ARG A 51 -22.79 -14.98 -60.82
C ARG A 51 -23.82 -15.89 -60.04
N PRO A 52 -25.03 -15.44 -59.65
CA PRO A 52 -25.57 -15.64 -58.29
C PRO A 52 -26.65 -16.72 -58.16
N LEU A 53 -26.92 -17.17 -56.93
CA LEU A 53 -28.18 -17.82 -56.53
C LEU A 53 -28.62 -17.34 -55.14
N SER A 54 -29.90 -16.98 -55.04
CA SER A 54 -30.64 -16.56 -53.85
C SER A 54 -31.23 -17.76 -53.09
N PHE A 55 -31.27 -17.72 -51.76
CA PHE A 55 -32.49 -17.77 -50.90
C PHE A 55 -32.13 -18.12 -49.44
N ASN A 56 -32.71 -17.32 -48.54
CA ASN A 56 -33.23 -17.62 -47.20
C ASN A 56 -32.43 -18.42 -46.14
N SER A 57 -32.09 -17.67 -45.08
CA SER A 57 -32.51 -17.86 -43.68
C SER A 57 -32.18 -19.15 -42.92
N LEU A 58 -31.59 -18.91 -41.75
CA LEU A 58 -31.71 -19.63 -40.46
C LEU A 58 -30.52 -20.51 -40.02
N ASN A 59 -30.03 -20.09 -38.85
CA ASN A 59 -29.54 -20.87 -37.71
C ASN A 59 -28.21 -21.62 -37.83
N PHE A 60 -27.19 -20.99 -37.25
CA PHE A 60 -25.99 -21.63 -36.72
C PHE A 60 -26.29 -22.36 -35.41
N PRO A 61 -25.64 -23.51 -35.17
CA PRO A 61 -25.07 -23.75 -33.86
C PRO A 61 -23.57 -24.09 -33.91
N ASN A 62 -22.84 -23.35 -33.08
CA ASN A 62 -21.66 -23.70 -32.28
C ASN A 62 -20.65 -24.75 -32.78
N LEU A 63 -19.42 -24.27 -32.97
CA LEU A 63 -18.22 -25.04 -32.67
C LEU A 63 -17.12 -24.12 -32.09
N ASN A 64 -16.71 -24.43 -30.85
CA ASN A 64 -15.42 -24.21 -30.17
C ASN A 64 -14.69 -22.85 -30.28
N LEU A 65 -14.22 -22.30 -29.15
CA LEU A 65 -12.83 -22.48 -28.69
C LEU A 65 -12.55 -21.65 -27.42
N LEU A 66 -11.72 -22.21 -26.54
CA LEU A 66 -11.11 -21.58 -25.38
C LEU A 66 -10.49 -20.21 -25.70
N LEU A 67 -10.72 -19.23 -24.84
CA LEU A 67 -9.74 -18.20 -24.50
C LEU A 67 -9.84 -17.92 -23.00
N THR A 68 -8.90 -18.52 -22.27
CA THR A 68 -8.43 -18.07 -20.96
C THR A 68 -7.99 -16.61 -21.06
N GLY A 69 -8.59 -15.73 -20.27
CA GLY A 69 -8.20 -14.32 -20.26
C GLY A 69 -8.76 -13.60 -19.03
N ASN A 70 -7.84 -13.15 -18.18
CA ASN A 70 -8.04 -12.25 -17.05
C ASN A 70 -9.07 -11.14 -17.33
N CYS A 71 -10.32 -11.35 -16.92
CA CYS A 71 -11.37 -10.35 -17.03
C CYS A 71 -12.16 -10.28 -15.71
N LEU A 72 -11.44 -9.95 -14.62
CA LEU A 72 -12.04 -9.62 -13.33
C LEU A 72 -11.65 -8.21 -12.83
N PHE A 73 -10.82 -7.49 -13.58
CA PHE A 73 -10.61 -6.06 -13.39
C PHE A 73 -11.51 -5.31 -14.38
N PHE A 74 -12.74 -5.04 -13.98
CA PHE A 74 -13.53 -3.83 -14.29
C PHE A 74 -15.01 -4.10 -14.05
N ARG A 75 -15.47 -3.92 -12.80
CA ARG A 75 -16.80 -3.36 -12.54
C ARG A 75 -16.96 -2.83 -11.11
N MET A 76 -16.21 -1.78 -10.76
CA MET A 76 -16.52 -0.96 -9.59
C MET A 76 -17.38 0.22 -10.04
N GLN A 77 -18.69 0.01 -10.12
CA GLN A 77 -19.65 1.07 -10.42
C GLN A 77 -19.88 1.94 -9.17
N ARG A 78 -19.26 3.13 -9.21
CA ARG A 78 -19.73 4.42 -8.67
C ARG A 78 -20.54 4.40 -7.36
N PHE A 79 -19.81 4.56 -6.26
CA PHE A 79 -20.21 5.49 -5.19
C PHE A 79 -18.99 6.35 -4.89
N TRP A 80 -18.90 7.50 -5.57
CA TRP A 80 -17.72 8.35 -5.54
C TRP A 80 -18.15 9.80 -5.30
N ILE A 81 -17.77 10.34 -4.15
CA ILE A 81 -17.82 11.78 -3.86
C ILE A 81 -16.66 12.41 -4.65
N GLY A 82 -16.94 12.95 -5.84
CA GLY A 82 -15.94 13.35 -6.83
C GLY A 82 -14.88 14.37 -6.37
N ASN A 83 -15.09 15.07 -5.26
CA ASN A 83 -14.13 16.04 -4.72
C ASN A 83 -13.04 15.42 -3.83
N GLY A 84 -13.28 14.27 -3.18
CA GLY A 84 -12.29 13.63 -2.29
C GLY A 84 -11.17 12.94 -3.06
N ILE A 85 -11.55 12.16 -4.07
CA ILE A 85 -10.64 11.39 -4.95
C ILE A 85 -9.55 12.27 -5.54
N ASN A 86 -9.93 13.45 -6.03
CA ASN A 86 -8.99 14.36 -6.67
C ASN A 86 -7.95 14.87 -5.67
N LYS A 87 -8.34 15.11 -4.40
CA LYS A 87 -7.41 15.53 -3.34
C LYS A 87 -6.54 14.38 -2.83
N ASN A 88 -7.08 13.17 -2.71
CA ASN A 88 -6.30 11.98 -2.35
C ASN A 88 -5.20 11.71 -3.39
N LYS A 89 -5.57 11.76 -4.67
CA LYS A 89 -4.62 11.61 -5.77
C LYS A 89 -3.54 12.69 -5.74
N GLN A 90 -3.91 13.96 -5.57
CA GLN A 90 -2.95 15.05 -5.45
C GLN A 90 -1.96 14.87 -4.28
N MET A 91 -2.43 14.34 -3.15
CA MET A 91 -1.55 13.98 -2.02
C MET A 91 -0.54 12.90 -2.43
N VAL A 92 -0.96 11.84 -3.10
CA VAL A 92 -0.07 10.77 -3.57
C VAL A 92 0.92 11.29 -4.62
N GLU A 93 0.46 12.05 -5.61
CA GLU A 93 1.31 12.70 -6.62
C GLU A 93 2.33 13.66 -5.99
N HIS A 94 1.95 14.35 -4.91
CA HIS A 94 2.87 15.16 -4.13
C HIS A 94 3.96 14.30 -3.50
N LEU A 95 3.61 13.21 -2.82
CA LEU A 95 4.59 12.28 -2.24
C LEU A 95 5.53 11.67 -3.29
N GLN A 96 5.03 11.37 -4.50
CA GLN A 96 5.86 10.93 -5.62
C GLN A 96 6.84 12.01 -6.08
N ARG A 97 6.37 13.25 -6.23
CA ARG A 97 7.20 14.39 -6.67
C ARG A 97 8.38 14.65 -5.73
N TYR A 98 8.20 14.43 -4.43
CA TYR A 98 9.24 14.59 -3.42
C TYR A 98 10.08 13.32 -3.18
N GLY A 99 9.85 12.26 -3.96
CA GLY A 99 10.63 11.02 -3.91
C GLY A 99 10.31 10.11 -2.74
N VAL A 100 9.22 10.37 -1.99
CA VAL A 100 8.75 9.49 -0.92
C VAL A 100 8.20 8.19 -1.51
N ILE A 101 7.40 8.31 -2.57
CA ILE A 101 6.85 7.18 -3.31
C ILE A 101 7.59 7.03 -4.63
N SER A 102 8.30 5.93 -4.80
CA SER A 102 8.95 5.50 -6.04
C SER A 102 8.22 4.32 -6.70
N SER A 103 7.52 3.48 -5.92
CA SER A 103 6.74 2.36 -6.47
C SER A 103 5.41 2.83 -7.07
N MET A 104 5.18 2.48 -8.34
CA MET A 104 3.89 2.69 -9.01
C MET A 104 2.77 1.92 -8.31
N LYS A 105 3.05 0.69 -7.85
CA LYS A 105 2.04 -0.14 -7.18
C LYS A 105 1.62 0.46 -5.85
N VAL A 106 2.57 0.99 -5.07
CA VAL A 106 2.26 1.68 -3.80
C VAL A 106 1.43 2.94 -4.06
N ALA A 107 1.78 3.73 -5.08
CA ALA A 107 0.99 4.91 -5.46
C ALA A 107 -0.45 4.52 -5.82
N GLU A 108 -0.64 3.53 -6.69
CA GLU A 108 -1.98 3.05 -7.10
C GLU A 108 -2.83 2.62 -5.91
N VAL A 109 -2.25 1.90 -4.94
CA VAL A 109 -2.99 1.45 -3.74
C VAL A 109 -3.37 2.62 -2.85
N MET A 110 -2.45 3.56 -2.61
CA MET A 110 -2.74 4.75 -1.80
C MET A 110 -3.74 5.68 -2.49
N GLU A 111 -3.75 5.76 -3.83
CA GLU A 111 -4.78 6.47 -4.59
C GLU A 111 -6.15 5.81 -4.47
N THR A 112 -6.18 4.47 -4.46
CA THR A 112 -7.40 3.65 -4.38
C THR A 112 -8.07 3.75 -3.01
N ILE A 113 -7.28 3.74 -1.92
CA ILE A 113 -7.78 3.86 -0.55
C ILE A 113 -7.78 5.33 -0.14
N ASP A 114 -8.94 5.99 -0.30
CA ASP A 114 -9.10 7.41 0.05
C ASP A 114 -8.92 7.64 1.56
N ARG A 115 -7.85 8.34 1.93
CA ARG A 115 -7.49 8.63 3.31
C ARG A 115 -8.58 9.39 4.07
N ALA A 116 -9.43 10.18 3.41
CA ALA A 116 -10.50 10.91 4.08
C ALA A 116 -11.54 10.00 4.75
N LEU A 117 -11.65 8.74 4.33
CA LEU A 117 -12.53 7.75 4.94
C LEU A 117 -12.00 7.20 6.26
N PHE A 118 -10.74 7.48 6.60
CA PHE A 118 -10.01 6.90 7.73
C PHE A 118 -9.57 7.95 8.76
N VAL A 119 -10.04 9.20 8.63
CA VAL A 119 -9.75 10.29 9.56
C VAL A 119 -11.05 10.87 10.11
N PRO A 120 -11.05 11.54 11.27
CA PRO A 120 -12.24 12.23 11.77
C PRO A 120 -12.73 13.31 10.80
N ASP A 121 -14.04 13.54 10.77
CA ASP A 121 -14.66 14.56 9.93
C ASP A 121 -14.12 15.97 10.23
N GLY A 122 -14.04 16.81 9.21
CA GLY A 122 -13.55 18.19 9.33
C GLY A 122 -12.03 18.34 9.49
N THR A 123 -11.28 17.24 9.47
CA THR A 123 -9.81 17.27 9.50
C THR A 123 -9.20 17.47 8.11
N SER A 124 -7.94 17.91 8.07
CA SER A 124 -7.20 18.09 6.81
C SER A 124 -6.61 16.78 6.31
N ALA A 125 -7.47 15.82 5.96
CA ALA A 125 -7.15 14.41 5.64
C ALA A 125 -5.90 14.18 4.76
N TYR A 126 -5.66 15.10 3.83
CA TYR A 126 -4.65 14.98 2.77
C TYR A 126 -3.35 15.75 3.06
N VAL A 127 -3.24 16.37 4.22
CA VAL A 127 -1.98 17.00 4.68
C VAL A 127 -1.05 15.91 5.20
N ASP A 128 0.21 15.98 4.81
CA ASP A 128 1.23 15.01 5.21
C ASP A 128 1.65 15.16 6.68
N SER A 129 0.75 14.79 7.59
CA SER A 129 0.94 14.88 9.04
C SER A 129 0.12 13.83 9.77
N PRO A 130 0.55 13.38 10.97
CA PRO A 130 -0.27 12.54 11.82
C PRO A 130 -1.52 13.29 12.32
N MET A 131 -2.61 12.57 12.53
CA MET A 131 -3.85 13.16 13.08
C MET A 131 -4.38 12.34 14.24
N ALA A 132 -4.89 13.01 15.27
CA ALA A 132 -5.51 12.34 16.40
C ALA A 132 -6.80 11.63 15.97
N ILE A 133 -7.00 10.41 16.50
CA ILE A 133 -8.16 9.57 16.20
C ILE A 133 -8.94 9.19 17.47
N GLY A 134 -8.64 9.86 18.58
CA GLY A 134 -9.07 9.48 19.92
C GLY A 134 -8.17 8.42 20.54
N TYR A 135 -8.49 8.05 21.78
CA TYR A 135 -7.87 7.00 22.60
C TYR A 135 -6.34 7.12 22.71
N ASN A 136 -5.83 8.35 22.78
CA ASN A 136 -4.39 8.66 22.74
C ASN A 136 -3.65 8.04 21.53
N ALA A 137 -4.36 7.82 20.43
CA ALA A 137 -3.82 7.29 19.19
C ALA A 137 -3.86 8.33 18.07
N THR A 138 -3.03 8.10 17.06
CA THR A 138 -2.98 8.90 15.84
C THR A 138 -2.95 8.00 14.62
N ILE A 139 -3.64 8.39 13.55
CA ILE A 139 -3.33 7.86 12.22
C ILE A 139 -2.01 8.49 11.75
N SER A 140 -1.06 7.66 11.32
CA SER A 140 0.25 8.09 10.85
C SER A 140 0.17 9.00 9.63
N ALA A 141 1.20 9.83 9.43
CA ALA A 141 1.32 10.67 8.25
C ALA A 141 1.31 9.83 6.96
N PRO A 142 0.73 10.36 5.85
CA PRO A 142 0.80 9.75 4.52
C PRO A 142 2.19 9.23 4.12
N HIS A 143 3.27 10.00 4.32
CA HIS A 143 4.62 9.53 3.95
C HIS A 143 5.04 8.28 4.72
N MET A 144 4.65 8.13 5.99
CA MET A 144 5.00 6.94 6.78
C MET A 144 4.27 5.69 6.27
N HIS A 145 3.00 5.82 5.86
CA HIS A 145 2.28 4.71 5.23
C HIS A 145 2.93 4.33 3.88
N ALA A 146 3.29 5.32 3.07
CA ALA A 146 4.01 5.11 1.82
C ALA A 146 5.35 4.37 2.05
N THR A 147 6.16 4.82 3.00
CA THR A 147 7.43 4.19 3.35
C THR A 147 7.22 2.74 3.79
N CYS A 148 6.28 2.47 4.70
CA CYS A 148 6.03 1.10 5.18
C CYS A 148 5.51 0.17 4.07
N LEU A 149 4.62 0.66 3.19
CA LEU A 149 4.16 -0.09 2.02
C LEU A 149 5.31 -0.46 1.09
N GLN A 150 6.23 0.47 0.81
CA GLN A 150 7.39 0.18 -0.05
C GLN A 150 8.36 -0.81 0.58
N LEU A 151 8.64 -0.66 1.88
CA LEU A 151 9.52 -1.58 2.58
C LEU A 151 8.98 -3.02 2.59
N LEU A 152 7.66 -3.17 2.66
CA LEU A 152 6.96 -4.45 2.69
C LEU A 152 6.48 -4.92 1.31
N GLU A 153 6.67 -4.15 0.24
CA GLU A 153 6.05 -4.41 -1.07
C GLU A 153 6.32 -5.82 -1.57
N GLN A 154 7.55 -6.31 -1.48
CA GLN A 154 7.94 -7.66 -1.93
C GLN A 154 7.30 -8.79 -1.11
N SER A 155 6.84 -8.49 0.10
CA SER A 155 6.13 -9.40 1.01
C SER A 155 4.62 -9.13 1.04
N LEU A 156 4.13 -8.22 0.18
CA LEU A 156 2.73 -7.86 0.00
C LEU A 156 2.29 -8.15 -1.45
N GLN A 157 2.52 -9.37 -1.90
CA GLN A 157 2.15 -9.82 -3.24
C GLN A 157 0.81 -10.57 -3.24
N PRO A 158 0.13 -10.70 -4.40
CA PRO A 158 -1.11 -11.44 -4.50
C PRO A 158 -1.02 -12.85 -3.88
N GLY A 159 -1.95 -13.20 -3.00
CA GLY A 159 -1.96 -14.49 -2.29
C GLY A 159 -1.18 -14.52 -0.97
N MET A 160 -0.44 -13.47 -0.63
CA MET A 160 0.34 -13.40 0.62
C MET A 160 -0.51 -13.03 1.84
N HIS A 161 0.05 -13.32 3.02
CA HIS A 161 -0.56 -13.06 4.32
C HIS A 161 0.18 -11.92 5.03
N ALA A 162 -0.56 -10.90 5.45
CA ALA A 162 -0.04 -9.72 6.12
C ALA A 162 -0.72 -9.50 7.48
N LEU A 163 0.08 -9.09 8.47
CA LEU A 163 -0.37 -8.65 9.79
C LEU A 163 -0.06 -7.15 9.97
N ASP A 164 -1.03 -6.40 10.48
CA ASP A 164 -0.91 -5.00 10.85
C ASP A 164 -1.23 -4.83 12.34
N VAL A 165 -0.19 -4.75 13.16
CA VAL A 165 -0.28 -4.59 14.62
C VAL A 165 -0.45 -3.12 14.99
N GLY A 166 -1.44 -2.81 15.82
CA GLY A 166 -1.84 -1.43 16.09
C GLY A 166 -2.55 -0.82 14.88
N SER A 167 -3.51 -1.56 14.30
CA SER A 167 -4.14 -1.20 13.04
C SER A 167 -4.90 0.14 13.08
N GLY A 168 -5.25 0.65 14.28
CA GLY A 168 -5.81 1.98 14.47
C GLY A 168 -7.06 2.22 13.62
N THR A 169 -6.97 3.12 12.64
CA THR A 169 -8.10 3.46 11.76
C THR A 169 -8.39 2.40 10.70
N GLY A 170 -7.50 1.42 10.51
CA GLY A 170 -7.59 0.38 9.48
C GLY A 170 -7.08 0.80 8.10
N TYR A 171 -6.52 2.01 7.95
CA TYR A 171 -6.06 2.51 6.65
C TYR A 171 -4.99 1.60 6.03
N LEU A 172 -3.93 1.29 6.80
CA LEU A 172 -2.82 0.50 6.27
C LEU A 172 -3.23 -0.97 6.07
N THR A 173 -4.07 -1.52 6.97
CA THR A 173 -4.68 -2.84 6.79
C THR A 173 -5.48 -2.93 5.47
N ALA A 174 -6.25 -1.88 5.14
CA ALA A 174 -6.98 -1.81 3.86
C ALA A 174 -6.02 -1.77 2.66
N CYS A 175 -4.94 -0.98 2.75
CA CYS A 175 -3.89 -0.97 1.72
C CYS A 175 -3.26 -2.35 1.53
N PHE A 176 -2.93 -3.06 2.63
CA PHE A 176 -2.39 -4.42 2.55
C PHE A 176 -3.36 -5.38 1.86
N ALA A 177 -4.66 -5.30 2.17
CA ALA A 177 -5.66 -6.14 1.51
C ALA A 177 -5.72 -5.90 -0.01
N ILE A 178 -5.63 -4.65 -0.47
CA ILE A 178 -5.55 -4.35 -1.91
C ILE A 178 -4.26 -4.93 -2.54
N MET A 179 -3.15 -4.88 -1.81
CA MET A 179 -1.86 -5.42 -2.28
C MET A 179 -1.90 -6.95 -2.43
N VAL A 180 -2.37 -7.66 -1.40
CA VAL A 180 -2.40 -9.14 -1.39
C VAL A 180 -3.61 -9.75 -2.12
N GLY A 181 -4.63 -8.94 -2.40
CA GLY A 181 -5.81 -9.33 -3.16
C GLY A 181 -6.69 -10.38 -2.48
N PRO A 182 -7.75 -10.84 -3.18
CA PRO A 182 -8.78 -11.72 -2.59
C PRO A 182 -8.30 -13.14 -2.27
N GLN A 183 -7.17 -13.57 -2.86
CA GLN A 183 -6.54 -14.86 -2.56
C GLN A 183 -5.56 -14.77 -1.39
N GLY A 184 -5.19 -13.56 -0.97
CA GLY A 184 -4.34 -13.32 0.19
C GLY A 184 -5.15 -13.05 1.44
N ARG A 185 -4.46 -12.60 2.49
CA ARG A 185 -5.09 -12.25 3.76
C ARG A 185 -4.40 -11.05 4.41
N ALA A 186 -5.16 -10.02 4.77
CA ALA A 186 -4.69 -8.92 5.61
C ALA A 186 -5.43 -8.94 6.96
N VAL A 187 -4.67 -8.96 8.05
CA VAL A 187 -5.20 -9.02 9.41
C VAL A 187 -4.74 -7.79 10.18
N GLY A 188 -5.68 -6.99 10.67
CA GLY A 188 -5.41 -5.91 11.62
C GLY A 188 -5.65 -6.38 13.06
N VAL A 189 -4.77 -5.98 13.99
CA VAL A 189 -4.97 -6.19 15.43
C VAL A 189 -4.87 -4.87 16.16
N GLU A 190 -5.87 -4.56 16.97
CA GLU A 190 -5.97 -3.31 17.71
C GLU A 190 -6.51 -3.58 19.12
N HIS A 191 -5.85 -3.07 20.17
CA HIS A 191 -6.24 -3.36 21.55
C HIS A 191 -7.34 -2.44 22.10
N ILE A 192 -7.74 -1.40 21.36
CA ILE A 192 -8.89 -0.55 21.70
C ILE A 192 -10.13 -1.00 20.90
N PRO A 193 -11.13 -1.65 21.53
CA PRO A 193 -12.32 -2.15 20.82
C PRO A 193 -13.10 -1.08 20.04
N GLU A 194 -13.10 0.16 20.54
CA GLU A 194 -13.75 1.29 19.90
C GLU A 194 -13.05 1.69 18.59
N LEU A 195 -11.72 1.57 18.53
CA LEU A 195 -10.95 1.78 17.30
C LEU A 195 -11.19 0.64 16.30
N VAL A 196 -11.28 -0.62 16.77
CA VAL A 196 -11.66 -1.77 15.92
C VAL A 196 -13.04 -1.56 15.28
N ALA A 197 -14.03 -1.16 16.08
CA ALA A 197 -15.37 -0.89 15.57
C ALA A 197 -15.39 0.27 14.57
N SER A 198 -14.58 1.32 14.82
CA SER A 198 -14.44 2.44 13.88
C SER A 198 -13.72 2.05 12.59
N SER A 199 -12.66 1.23 12.68
CA SER A 199 -11.87 0.83 11.53
C SER A 199 -12.67 -0.03 10.57
N ILE A 200 -13.49 -0.94 11.09
CA ILE A 200 -14.43 -1.74 10.29
C ILE A 200 -15.37 -0.82 9.49
N LYS A 201 -15.97 0.18 10.15
CA LYS A 201 -16.86 1.17 9.49
C LYS A 201 -16.12 2.00 8.44
N ASN A 202 -14.85 2.34 8.66
CA ASN A 202 -14.05 3.07 7.69
C ASN A 202 -13.78 2.20 6.45
N ILE A 203 -13.42 0.93 6.66
CA ILE A 203 -13.11 -0.03 5.61
C ILE A 203 -14.37 -0.34 4.77
N GLU A 204 -15.53 -0.50 5.40
CA GLU A 204 -16.83 -0.71 4.73
C GLU A 204 -17.20 0.42 3.75
N LYS A 205 -16.71 1.64 3.98
CA LYS A 205 -16.92 2.80 3.10
C LYS A 205 -15.86 2.90 2.00
N SER A 206 -14.81 2.10 2.06
CA SER A 206 -13.63 2.19 1.18
C SER A 206 -13.69 1.17 0.04
N ALA A 207 -12.74 1.27 -0.89
CA ALA A 207 -12.57 0.28 -1.97
C ALA A 207 -12.21 -1.13 -1.46
N ALA A 208 -11.77 -1.29 -0.20
CA ALA A 208 -11.46 -2.58 0.41
C ALA A 208 -12.69 -3.30 1.01
N ALA A 209 -13.88 -2.69 0.97
CA ALA A 209 -15.10 -3.28 1.53
C ALA A 209 -15.43 -4.71 1.03
N PRO A 210 -15.25 -5.05 -0.27
CA PRO A 210 -15.47 -6.42 -0.74
C PRO A 210 -14.55 -7.44 -0.06
N LEU A 211 -13.29 -7.08 0.18
CA LEU A 211 -12.28 -7.96 0.79
C LEU A 211 -12.61 -8.25 2.26
N LEU A 212 -13.18 -7.27 2.97
CA LEU A 212 -13.71 -7.47 4.32
C LEU A 212 -14.88 -8.47 4.29
N LYS A 213 -15.82 -8.32 3.36
CA LYS A 213 -16.99 -9.20 3.23
C LYS A 213 -16.61 -10.63 2.84
N GLU A 214 -15.59 -10.79 2.01
CA GLU A 214 -15.09 -12.07 1.52
C GLU A 214 -14.13 -12.77 2.51
N GLY A 215 -13.67 -12.05 3.55
CA GLY A 215 -12.80 -12.58 4.59
C GLY A 215 -11.30 -12.56 4.27
N SER A 216 -10.91 -11.95 3.15
CA SER A 216 -9.48 -11.68 2.83
C SER A 216 -8.94 -10.46 3.58
N LEU A 217 -9.81 -9.62 4.15
CA LEU A 217 -9.45 -8.62 5.17
C LEU A 217 -10.20 -8.93 6.47
N SER A 218 -9.53 -8.82 7.61
CA SER A 218 -10.17 -8.85 8.93
C SER A 218 -9.48 -7.92 9.92
N VAL A 219 -10.20 -7.42 10.93
CA VAL A 219 -9.65 -6.61 12.02
C VAL A 219 -10.16 -7.15 13.34
N HIS A 220 -9.27 -7.35 14.31
CA HIS A 220 -9.56 -8.02 15.58
C HIS A 220 -9.16 -7.17 16.79
N ALA A 221 -9.95 -7.30 17.86
CA ALA A 221 -9.59 -6.75 19.15
C ALA A 221 -8.61 -7.69 19.86
N GLY A 222 -7.42 -7.21 20.19
CA GLY A 222 -6.40 -8.06 20.83
C GLY A 222 -5.10 -7.34 21.17
N ASP A 223 -4.28 -7.97 22.01
CA ASP A 223 -2.94 -7.48 22.31
C ASP A 223 -1.99 -7.83 21.16
N GLY A 224 -1.73 -6.86 20.29
CA GLY A 224 -0.87 -7.06 19.14
C GLY A 224 0.60 -7.39 19.45
N ARG A 225 1.05 -7.26 20.71
CA ARG A 225 2.37 -7.79 21.14
C ARG A 225 2.45 -9.31 21.03
N GLN A 226 1.30 -9.99 21.05
CA GLN A 226 1.17 -11.44 20.87
C GLN A 226 0.94 -11.84 19.39
N GLY A 227 0.90 -10.87 18.47
CA GLY A 227 0.52 -11.11 17.08
C GLY A 227 -0.92 -11.58 16.93
N TRP A 228 -1.17 -12.47 15.97
CA TRP A 228 -2.46 -13.12 15.75
C TRP A 228 -2.27 -14.56 15.23
N PRO A 229 -2.02 -15.53 16.13
CA PRO A 229 -1.64 -16.89 15.75
C PRO A 229 -2.63 -17.60 14.82
N GLU A 230 -3.92 -17.25 14.87
CA GLU A 230 -5.01 -17.90 14.14
C GLU A 230 -4.89 -17.76 12.62
N CYS A 231 -4.14 -16.74 12.14
CA CYS A 231 -3.87 -16.53 10.71
C CYS A 231 -2.38 -16.53 10.37
N ALA A 232 -1.52 -16.84 11.35
CA ALA A 232 -0.11 -17.06 11.15
C ALA A 232 0.15 -18.33 10.33
N PRO A 233 1.33 -18.47 9.70
CA PRO A 233 2.41 -17.48 9.64
C PRO A 233 2.19 -16.41 8.56
N TYR A 234 2.93 -15.30 8.66
CA TYR A 234 2.80 -14.11 7.82
C TYR A 234 4.01 -13.90 6.90
N ASP A 235 3.75 -13.47 5.67
CA ASP A 235 4.79 -12.99 4.74
C ASP A 235 5.23 -11.56 5.13
N ALA A 236 4.29 -10.73 5.55
CA ALA A 236 4.54 -9.35 5.99
C ALA A 236 3.98 -9.09 7.39
N ILE A 237 4.75 -8.41 8.24
CA ILE A 237 4.26 -7.86 9.52
C ILE A 237 4.60 -6.38 9.59
N HIS A 238 3.61 -5.54 9.85
CA HIS A 238 3.80 -4.14 10.21
C HIS A 238 3.42 -3.93 11.66
N VAL A 239 4.16 -3.06 12.35
CA VAL A 239 3.83 -2.62 13.70
C VAL A 239 3.70 -1.10 13.72
N GLY A 240 2.46 -0.61 13.86
CA GLY A 240 2.10 0.80 13.86
C GLY A 240 2.35 1.53 15.18
N ALA A 241 3.17 0.97 16.06
CA ALA A 241 3.51 1.53 17.37
C ALA A 241 4.94 1.13 17.78
N ALA A 242 5.63 2.01 18.51
CA ALA A 242 7.02 1.78 18.91
C ALA A 242 7.11 0.79 20.07
N ALA A 243 7.81 -0.32 19.85
CA ALA A 243 8.11 -1.30 20.89
C ALA A 243 9.46 -1.00 21.55
N PRO A 244 9.66 -1.26 22.85
CA PRO A 244 10.96 -1.12 23.49
C PRO A 244 12.00 -2.07 22.87
N GLU A 245 11.56 -3.26 22.48
CA GLU A 245 12.32 -4.30 21.77
C GLU A 245 11.39 -5.03 20.79
N ILE A 246 11.97 -5.79 19.86
CA ILE A 246 11.20 -6.55 18.87
C ILE A 246 10.48 -7.70 19.59
N PRO A 247 9.14 -7.80 19.56
CA PRO A 247 8.43 -8.87 20.24
C PRO A 247 8.71 -10.24 19.62
N GLN A 248 9.12 -11.22 20.44
CA GLN A 248 9.44 -12.58 19.99
C GLN A 248 8.26 -13.26 19.30
N ALA A 249 7.03 -13.06 19.80
CA ALA A 249 5.82 -13.63 19.21
C ALA A 249 5.63 -13.22 17.73
N LEU A 250 6.05 -12.01 17.35
CA LEU A 250 5.98 -11.55 15.96
C LEU A 250 7.08 -12.19 15.09
N LEU A 251 8.28 -12.41 15.65
CA LEU A 251 9.35 -13.15 14.95
C LEU A 251 8.97 -14.61 14.71
N ASP A 252 8.28 -15.23 15.66
CA ASP A 252 7.83 -16.62 15.58
C ASP A 252 6.73 -16.79 14.52
N GLN A 253 5.85 -15.79 14.38
CA GLN A 253 4.78 -15.76 13.38
C GLN A 253 5.22 -15.31 11.99
N LEU A 254 6.45 -14.80 11.84
CA LEU A 254 7.00 -14.44 10.53
C LEU A 254 7.46 -15.69 9.77
N LYS A 255 7.07 -15.82 8.50
CA LYS A 255 7.52 -16.91 7.61
C LYS A 255 9.02 -16.79 7.28
N PRO A 256 9.73 -17.89 7.00
CA PRO A 256 10.97 -17.82 6.24
C PRO A 256 10.74 -17.10 4.91
N GLY A 257 11.61 -16.15 4.57
CA GLY A 257 11.44 -15.22 3.45
C GLY A 257 10.54 -14.01 3.76
N GLY A 258 9.91 -13.97 4.93
CA GLY A 258 9.04 -12.88 5.36
C GLY A 258 9.79 -11.66 5.88
N ARG A 259 9.11 -10.52 5.88
CA ARG A 259 9.63 -9.24 6.37
C ARG A 259 8.72 -8.61 7.41
N MET A 260 9.33 -8.03 8.44
CA MET A 260 8.66 -7.17 9.40
C MET A 260 9.22 -5.74 9.37
N VAL A 261 8.34 -4.75 9.52
CA VAL A 261 8.68 -3.34 9.71
C VAL A 261 8.11 -2.86 11.04
N ILE A 262 8.98 -2.41 11.94
CA ILE A 262 8.63 -2.08 13.33
C ILE A 262 9.48 -0.90 13.85
N PRO A 263 8.86 0.15 14.43
CA PRO A 263 9.59 1.14 15.20
C PRO A 263 10.08 0.54 16.51
N VAL A 264 11.37 0.67 16.82
CA VAL A 264 11.99 0.13 18.03
C VAL A 264 12.72 1.21 18.79
N GLY A 265 12.42 1.32 20.08
CA GLY A 265 13.06 2.23 21.02
C GLY A 265 12.07 2.94 21.94
N ASN A 266 12.61 3.59 22.96
CA ASN A 266 11.82 4.37 23.92
C ASN A 266 11.79 5.86 23.51
N MET A 267 12.76 6.65 24.00
CA MET A 267 12.85 8.08 23.68
C MET A 267 13.36 8.35 22.26
N PHE A 268 14.34 7.56 21.81
CA PHE A 268 14.84 7.56 20.45
C PHE A 268 14.38 6.26 19.79
N GLN A 269 13.74 6.37 18.63
CA GLN A 269 13.13 5.25 17.93
C GLN A 269 13.66 5.20 16.51
N ASP A 270 14.05 4.02 16.07
CA ASP A 270 14.37 3.76 14.67
C ASP A 270 13.34 2.81 14.08
N LEU A 271 12.91 3.10 12.86
CA LEU A 271 12.12 2.18 12.06
C LEU A 271 13.06 1.05 11.60
N LYS A 272 12.85 -0.14 12.14
CA LYS A 272 13.66 -1.31 11.80
C LYS A 272 12.97 -2.16 10.75
N VAL A 273 13.78 -2.69 9.84
CA VAL A 273 13.39 -3.74 8.91
C VAL A 273 14.03 -5.04 9.36
N VAL A 274 13.18 -6.04 9.57
CA VAL A 274 13.56 -7.37 10.04
C VAL A 274 13.22 -8.35 8.93
N ASP A 275 14.23 -9.02 8.40
CA ASP A 275 14.09 -10.06 7.38
C ASP A 275 14.34 -11.43 8.05
N LYS A 276 13.42 -12.38 7.87
CA LYS A 276 13.65 -13.78 8.26
C LYS A 276 14.14 -14.53 7.04
N ASN A 277 15.40 -14.93 7.04
CA ASN A 277 16.01 -15.63 5.94
C ASN A 277 15.36 -17.03 5.77
N MET A 278 15.56 -17.65 4.60
CA MET A 278 14.97 -18.97 4.31
C MET A 278 15.41 -20.08 5.27
N ASP A 279 16.59 -19.94 5.88
CA ASP A 279 17.12 -20.85 6.90
C ASP A 279 16.60 -20.56 8.32
N GLY A 280 15.73 -19.56 8.47
CA GLY A 280 15.15 -19.12 9.75
C GLY A 280 15.99 -18.11 10.52
N SER A 281 17.21 -17.78 10.07
CA SER A 281 18.03 -16.73 10.70
C SER A 281 17.43 -15.34 10.49
N ILE A 282 17.73 -14.41 11.40
CA ILE A 282 17.16 -13.05 11.41
C ILE A 282 18.21 -12.01 11.04
N SER A 283 17.88 -11.17 10.07
CA SER A 283 18.66 -10.01 9.66
C SER A 283 17.91 -8.72 10.04
N ILE A 284 18.58 -7.75 10.68
CA ILE A 284 17.95 -6.50 11.13
C ILE A 284 18.76 -5.31 10.63
N ARG A 285 18.08 -4.31 10.07
CA ARG A 285 18.67 -3.00 9.75
C ARG A 285 17.75 -1.87 10.22
N SER A 286 18.35 -0.73 10.58
CA SER A 286 17.62 0.52 10.80
C SER A 286 17.46 1.25 9.48
N GLU A 287 16.23 1.66 9.17
CA GLU A 287 15.92 2.42 7.95
C GLU A 287 16.05 3.92 8.20
N THR A 288 15.37 4.44 9.22
CA THR A 288 15.38 5.87 9.56
C THR A 288 14.89 6.08 10.98
N SER A 289 15.24 7.22 11.58
CA SER A 289 14.69 7.61 12.88
C SER A 289 13.25 8.11 12.73
N VAL A 290 12.39 7.70 13.66
CA VAL A 290 10.95 7.96 13.62
C VAL A 290 10.41 8.36 14.99
N ARG A 291 9.12 8.72 15.02
CA ARG A 291 8.38 8.88 16.28
C ARG A 291 6.98 8.32 16.14
N TYR A 292 6.73 7.23 16.85
CA TYR A 292 5.47 6.52 16.92
C TYR A 292 4.89 6.57 18.34
N VAL A 293 3.59 6.37 18.44
CA VAL A 293 2.93 6.10 19.73
C VAL A 293 3.48 4.78 20.32
N PRO A 294 3.56 4.63 21.65
CA PRO A 294 4.13 3.42 22.25
C PRO A 294 3.26 2.18 22.03
N LEU A 295 3.87 1.04 21.70
CA LEU A 295 3.25 -0.28 21.76
C LEU A 295 3.20 -0.70 23.24
N THR A 296 2.02 -0.61 23.85
CA THR A 296 1.86 -0.74 25.30
C THR A 296 0.58 -1.49 25.67
N SER A 297 0.34 -1.70 26.96
CA SER A 297 -0.95 -2.19 27.44
C SER A 297 -2.05 -1.16 27.24
N ARG A 298 -3.29 -1.61 26.96
CA ARG A 298 -4.49 -0.78 26.90
C ARG A 298 -4.61 0.22 28.06
N ASP A 299 -4.44 -0.24 29.30
CA ASP A 299 -4.56 0.60 30.50
C ASP A 299 -3.52 1.73 30.55
N ALA A 300 -2.31 1.49 30.03
CA ALA A 300 -1.28 2.51 29.95
C ALA A 300 -1.58 3.55 28.87
N GLN A 301 -2.11 3.13 27.72
CA GLN A 301 -2.51 4.05 26.64
C GLN A 301 -3.67 4.95 27.05
N LEU A 302 -4.68 4.38 27.74
CA LEU A 302 -5.88 5.11 28.15
C LEU A 302 -5.70 5.89 29.46
N ARG A 303 -4.51 5.85 30.08
CA ARG A 303 -4.26 6.57 31.32
C ARG A 303 -4.39 8.08 31.11
N GLY A 304 -5.42 8.67 31.72
CA GLY A 304 -5.70 10.10 31.62
C GLY A 304 -6.37 10.53 30.30
N TYR A 305 -6.90 9.57 29.54
CA TYR A 305 -7.77 9.82 28.39
C TYR A 305 -9.20 10.15 28.82
#